data_AF-A0A849ITL3-F1
#
_entry.id   AF-A0A849ITL3-F1
#
_cell.length_a   1.000
_cell.length_b   1.000
_cell.length_c   1.000
_cell.angle_alpha   90.00
_cell.angle_beta   90.00
_cell.angle_gamma   90.00
#
_symmetry.space_group_name_H-M   'P 1'
#
loop_
_entity.id
_entity.type
_entity.pdbx_description
1 polymer ?
#
loop_
_entity_poly.entity_id
_entity_poly.type
_entity_poly.pdbx_seq_one_letter_code
_entity_poly.pdbx_strand_id
1 'polypeptide(L)'
;MQEEVIDEVVPRGGPVSVTAHIHGLSPGEWVVTAELVPPASPARSRRSARGPGQHGSQVLRPAAWSWRRWALFTASSGPIKTRWAPLVGFDKVPAVIPGSYTALVTLGIVVALLVQARVLAIEHLAVADVVTVSLGAVVMGLVGAKLWYLALDWRRGRPSVSEGWCIQGFLAGAALTAAVAMVALHLPVGRVLDATAPGLFIGLAVGKLGCFFTGCCAGRPTGSRWGVWSSDRRIGARRLPAQLLESATSLIIGVAVLLLVLHYRPAVAGALFVASLATYTLCRRFLLRLRVERRRSNMGGPLAAAGAALILAAAIGAMVLGLG
;
A
#
# COMPACT_ATOMS: atom_id res chain seq x y z
N MET A 1 -5.98 -17.51 -27.09
CA MET A 1 -5.79 -16.07 -27.35
C MET A 1 -6.38 -15.34 -26.15
N GLN A 2 -5.60 -14.48 -25.49
CA GLN A 2 -6.07 -13.68 -24.36
C GLN A 2 -5.91 -12.22 -24.75
N GLU A 3 -6.98 -11.46 -24.66
CA GLU A 3 -6.99 -10.04 -24.98
C GLU A 3 -6.88 -9.22 -23.69
N GLU A 4 -5.99 -8.23 -23.71
CA GLU A 4 -5.73 -7.34 -22.59
C GLU A 4 -6.00 -5.90 -23.04
N VAL A 5 -7.05 -5.29 -22.49
CA VAL A 5 -7.44 -3.92 -22.84
C VAL A 5 -6.82 -2.93 -21.86
N ILE A 6 -6.18 -1.89 -22.40
CA ILE A 6 -5.67 -0.74 -21.65
C ILE A 6 -6.62 0.44 -21.95
N ASP A 7 -7.40 0.84 -20.95
CA ASP A 7 -8.42 1.89 -21.11
C ASP A 7 -7.84 3.26 -21.50
N GLU A 8 -6.64 3.58 -21.01
CA GLU A 8 -6.01 4.88 -21.24
C GLU A 8 -4.48 4.79 -21.26
N VAL A 9 -3.87 5.15 -22.39
CA VAL A 9 -2.41 5.34 -22.49
C VAL A 9 -2.11 6.83 -22.36
N VAL A 10 -1.51 7.21 -21.24
CA VAL A 10 -1.25 8.64 -20.94
C VAL A 10 -0.16 9.20 -21.86
N PRO A 11 -0.44 10.29 -22.61
CA PRO A 11 0.55 10.95 -23.45
C PRO A 11 1.79 11.35 -22.65
N ARG A 12 2.99 11.16 -23.22
CA ARG A 12 4.29 11.42 -22.57
C ARG A 12 4.56 10.57 -21.31
N GLY A 13 3.80 9.49 -21.11
CA GLY A 13 4.00 8.52 -20.01
C GLY A 13 5.23 7.63 -20.15
N GLY A 14 5.90 7.64 -21.32
CA GLY A 14 7.04 6.75 -21.58
C GLY A 14 6.61 5.30 -21.87
N PRO A 15 7.53 4.33 -21.76
CA PRO A 15 7.26 2.94 -22.11
C PRO A 15 6.28 2.28 -21.14
N VAL A 16 5.35 1.50 -21.71
CA VAL A 16 4.34 0.71 -21.00
C VAL A 16 4.65 -0.78 -21.20
N SER A 17 4.46 -1.59 -20.18
CA SER A 17 4.54 -3.06 -20.27
C SER A 17 3.22 -3.70 -19.82
N VAL A 18 2.88 -4.82 -20.45
CA VAL A 18 1.72 -5.65 -20.10
C VAL A 18 2.23 -7.01 -19.65
N THR A 19 1.66 -7.52 -18.56
CA THR A 19 1.94 -8.84 -18.00
C THR A 19 0.62 -9.61 -17.96
N ALA A 20 0.60 -10.77 -18.61
CA ALA A 20 -0.54 -11.67 -18.64
C ALA A 20 -0.12 -13.08 -18.20
N HIS A 21 -0.99 -13.76 -17.47
CA HIS A 21 -0.80 -15.14 -17.06
C HIS A 21 -1.87 -16.02 -17.73
N ILE A 22 -1.42 -17.00 -18.51
CA ILE A 22 -2.29 -17.95 -19.20
C ILE A 22 -2.27 -19.27 -18.44
N HIS A 23 -3.43 -19.69 -17.94
CA HIS A 23 -3.60 -20.94 -17.20
C HIS A 23 -4.18 -22.04 -18.10
N GLY A 24 -4.00 -23.31 -17.69
CA GLY A 24 -4.58 -24.46 -18.41
C GLY A 24 -3.79 -24.94 -19.63
N LEU A 25 -2.52 -24.54 -19.76
CA LEU A 25 -1.63 -25.01 -20.83
C LEU A 25 -0.93 -26.32 -20.45
N SER A 26 -0.73 -27.19 -21.44
CA SER A 26 0.10 -28.39 -21.29
C SER A 26 1.55 -28.02 -20.96
N PRO A 27 2.24 -28.78 -20.08
CA PRO A 27 3.64 -28.52 -19.76
C PRO A 27 4.53 -28.54 -21.00
N GLY A 28 5.36 -27.52 -21.18
CA GLY A 28 6.23 -27.40 -22.36
C GLY A 28 6.91 -26.05 -22.50
N GLU A 29 7.58 -25.88 -23.64
CA GLU A 29 8.15 -24.61 -24.09
C GLU A 29 7.24 -23.96 -25.12
N TRP A 30 6.94 -22.68 -24.90
CA TRP A 30 6.00 -21.93 -25.72
C TRP A 30 6.68 -20.69 -26.30
N VAL A 31 6.48 -20.47 -27.60
CA VAL A 31 6.81 -19.19 -28.24
C VAL A 31 5.62 -18.26 -28.07
N VAL A 32 5.82 -17.14 -27.38
CA VAL A 32 4.76 -16.17 -27.11
C VAL A 32 4.93 -14.98 -28.04
N THR A 33 3.90 -14.69 -28.83
CA THR A 33 3.79 -13.47 -29.63
C THR A 33 2.70 -12.59 -29.04
N ALA A 34 2.92 -11.28 -29.06
CA ALA A 34 1.95 -10.29 -28.64
C ALA A 34 1.83 -9.23 -29.73
N GLU A 35 0.62 -8.77 -29.97
CA GLU A 35 0.31 -7.84 -31.05
C GLU A 35 -0.58 -6.73 -30.50
N LEU A 36 -0.25 -5.49 -30.86
CA LEU A 36 -1.10 -4.35 -30.54
C LEU A 36 -2.22 -4.26 -31.57
N VAL A 37 -3.46 -4.49 -31.12
CA VAL A 37 -4.66 -4.31 -31.93
C VAL A 37 -5.24 -2.91 -31.64
N PRO A 38 -5.30 -2.00 -32.63
CA PRO A 38 -5.92 -0.69 -32.43
C PRO A 38 -7.45 -0.82 -32.20
N PRO A 39 -8.07 0.07 -31.42
CA PRO A 39 -9.51 0.05 -31.23
C PRO A 39 -10.22 0.23 -32.59
N ALA A 40 -11.28 -0.55 -32.83
CA ALA A 40 -12.08 -0.42 -34.03
C ALA A 40 -12.61 1.02 -34.13
N SER A 41 -12.16 1.79 -35.12
CA SER A 41 -12.62 3.17 -35.33
C SER A 41 -14.14 3.18 -35.48
N PRO A 42 -14.91 3.96 -34.68
CA PRO A 42 -16.31 4.17 -34.98
C PRO A 42 -16.37 4.86 -36.34
N ALA A 43 -17.14 4.29 -37.27
CA ALA A 43 -17.32 4.81 -38.61
C ALA A 43 -17.78 6.28 -38.58
N ARG A 44 -16.84 7.21 -38.67
CA ARG A 44 -17.12 8.63 -38.88
C ARG A 44 -16.11 9.21 -39.86
N SER A 45 -16.71 9.71 -40.95
CA SER A 45 -16.17 10.41 -42.12
C SER A 45 -15.28 9.63 -43.10
N ARG A 46 -15.95 8.91 -44.01
CA ARG A 46 -15.54 8.86 -45.43
C ARG A 46 -15.40 10.29 -45.96
N ARG A 47 -14.20 10.89 -45.89
CA ARG A 47 -13.71 11.90 -46.84
C ARG A 47 -12.27 12.32 -46.51
N SER A 48 -11.32 11.56 -47.02
CA SER A 48 -10.30 12.03 -47.97
C SER A 48 -9.25 10.93 -48.11
N ALA A 49 -9.18 10.37 -49.31
CA ALA A 49 -8.19 9.38 -49.68
C ALA A 49 -6.80 10.04 -49.70
N ARG A 50 -5.86 9.48 -48.94
CA ARG A 50 -4.42 9.47 -49.26
C ARG A 50 -3.77 8.22 -48.66
N GLY A 51 -3.44 7.27 -49.55
CA GLY A 51 -2.46 6.21 -49.36
C GLY A 51 -2.96 4.92 -48.69
N PRO A 52 -2.71 3.72 -49.26
CA PRO A 52 -2.83 2.46 -48.55
C PRO A 52 -1.64 2.33 -47.58
N GLY A 53 -1.69 3.09 -46.48
CA GLY A 53 -0.80 2.88 -45.35
C GLY A 53 -1.32 1.69 -44.55
N GLN A 54 -0.58 0.59 -44.59
CA GLN A 54 -0.70 -0.54 -43.67
C GLN A 54 -1.02 -0.02 -42.26
N HIS A 55 -2.26 -0.21 -41.78
CA HIS A 55 -2.52 -0.19 -40.34
C HIS A 55 -2.01 -1.54 -39.81
N GLY A 56 -0.69 -1.70 -39.88
CA GLY A 56 0.00 -2.93 -39.56
C GLY A 56 -0.10 -3.21 -38.08
N SER A 57 -0.64 -4.36 -37.74
CA SER A 57 -0.41 -5.09 -36.51
C SER A 57 1.02 -4.88 -35.99
N GLN A 58 1.19 -4.11 -34.92
CA GLN A 58 2.53 -3.88 -34.36
C GLN A 58 2.87 -5.03 -33.42
N VAL A 59 3.79 -5.90 -33.84
CA VAL A 59 4.30 -7.00 -33.00
C VAL A 59 5.08 -6.40 -31.82
N LEU A 60 4.63 -6.72 -30.61
CA LEU A 60 5.23 -6.28 -29.36
C LEU A 60 6.43 -7.18 -29.02
N ARG A 61 7.48 -6.57 -28.46
CA ARG A 61 8.69 -7.29 -28.02
C ARG A 61 8.63 -7.60 -26.53
N PRO A 62 9.24 -8.72 -26.08
CA PRO A 62 9.37 -9.01 -24.66
C PRO A 62 10.06 -7.88 -23.91
N ALA A 63 9.58 -7.58 -22.70
CA ALA A 63 10.12 -6.55 -21.84
C ALA A 63 10.96 -7.16 -20.72
N ALA A 64 12.05 -6.50 -20.35
CA ALA A 64 12.84 -6.80 -19.18
C ALA A 64 13.09 -5.55 -18.33
N TRP A 65 13.48 -5.76 -17.08
CA TRP A 65 13.59 -4.71 -16.07
C TRP A 65 15.02 -4.54 -15.56
N SER A 66 15.52 -3.32 -15.57
CA SER A 66 16.84 -2.98 -15.01
C SER A 66 16.68 -2.30 -13.66
N TRP A 67 17.09 -2.97 -12.59
CA TRP A 67 17.10 -2.40 -11.23
C TRP A 67 18.09 -1.24 -11.06
N ARG A 68 19.22 -1.27 -11.78
CA ARG A 68 20.23 -0.21 -11.73
C ARG A 68 19.77 1.09 -12.38
N ARG A 69 19.08 1.00 -13.52
CA ARG A 69 18.61 2.19 -14.28
C ARG A 69 17.16 2.57 -13.95
N TRP A 70 16.47 1.77 -13.15
CA TRP A 70 15.03 1.87 -12.89
C TRP A 70 14.23 2.03 -14.20
N ALA A 71 14.54 1.20 -15.19
CA ALA A 71 14.05 1.35 -16.55
C ALA A 71 13.68 0.02 -17.19
N LEU A 72 12.62 0.06 -17.99
CA LEU A 72 12.28 -0.99 -18.94
C LEU A 72 13.27 -0.99 -20.11
N PHE A 73 13.60 -2.18 -20.58
CA PHE A 73 14.31 -2.38 -21.84
C PHE A 73 13.70 -3.55 -22.60
N THR A 74 13.94 -3.59 -23.91
CA THR A 74 13.50 -4.70 -24.76
C THR A 74 14.43 -5.89 -24.58
N ALA A 75 13.84 -7.05 -24.28
CA ALA A 75 14.55 -8.31 -24.18
C ALA A 75 14.54 -9.05 -25.52
N SER A 76 15.43 -10.04 -25.65
CA SER A 76 15.40 -10.97 -26.78
C SER A 76 14.20 -11.89 -26.68
N SER A 77 13.63 -12.21 -27.84
CA SER A 77 12.58 -13.21 -27.97
C SER A 77 13.15 -14.61 -27.78
N GLY A 78 12.47 -15.45 -26.99
CA GLY A 78 12.86 -16.84 -26.75
C GLY A 78 11.70 -17.66 -26.17
N PRO A 79 11.80 -18.99 -26.19
CA PRO A 79 10.77 -19.86 -25.64
C PRO A 79 10.63 -19.66 -24.12
N ILE A 80 9.39 -19.64 -23.65
CA ILE A 80 9.04 -19.54 -22.23
C ILE A 80 8.54 -20.91 -21.75
N LYS A 81 9.09 -21.40 -20.64
CA LYS A 81 8.66 -22.64 -20.02
C LYS A 81 7.39 -22.43 -19.20
N THR A 82 6.45 -23.36 -19.31
CA THR A 82 5.33 -23.46 -18.38
C THR A 82 5.81 -23.63 -16.95
N ARG A 83 5.07 -23.07 -16.00
CA ARG A 83 5.33 -23.21 -14.57
C ARG A 83 4.12 -23.78 -13.86
N TRP A 84 4.38 -24.43 -12.74
CA TRP A 84 3.33 -24.84 -11.81
C TRP A 84 2.51 -23.62 -11.37
N ALA A 85 1.18 -23.72 -11.45
CA ALA A 85 0.27 -22.61 -11.21
C ALA A 85 0.50 -21.87 -9.86
N PRO A 86 0.82 -22.55 -8.74
CA PRO A 86 1.12 -21.87 -7.47
C PRO A 86 2.38 -21.00 -7.50
N LEU A 87 3.32 -21.28 -8.40
CA LEU A 87 4.60 -20.55 -8.52
C LEU A 87 4.49 -19.31 -9.41
N VAL A 88 3.36 -19.10 -10.09
CA VAL A 88 3.13 -17.97 -11.00
C VAL A 88 3.23 -16.62 -10.27
N GLY A 89 2.88 -16.57 -8.98
CA GLY A 89 3.02 -15.36 -8.15
C GLY A 89 4.47 -14.91 -7.90
N PHE A 90 5.45 -15.75 -8.24
CA PHE A 90 6.89 -15.44 -8.15
C PHE A 90 7.51 -15.12 -9.50
N ASP A 91 6.71 -15.00 -10.56
CA ASP A 91 7.21 -14.65 -11.87
C ASP A 91 7.78 -13.24 -11.90
N LYS A 92 8.77 -13.05 -12.78
CA LYS A 92 9.49 -11.79 -12.92
C LYS A 92 8.60 -10.77 -13.61
N VAL A 93 7.90 -9.97 -12.82
CA VAL A 93 7.18 -8.79 -13.30
C VAL A 93 8.06 -7.55 -13.17
N PRO A 94 8.17 -6.68 -14.18
CA PRO A 94 8.97 -5.47 -14.08
C PRO A 94 8.59 -4.59 -12.88
N ALA A 95 9.60 -4.09 -12.17
CA ALA A 95 9.52 -3.37 -10.89
C ALA A 95 8.72 -4.04 -9.76
N VAL A 96 8.54 -5.37 -9.82
CA VAL A 96 7.93 -6.15 -8.74
C VAL A 96 8.97 -7.08 -8.11
N ILE A 97 8.98 -7.11 -6.78
CA ILE A 97 9.78 -8.05 -5.98
C ILE A 97 8.81 -8.94 -5.20
N PRO A 98 8.62 -10.21 -5.62
CA PRO A 98 7.82 -11.17 -4.87
C PRO A 98 8.29 -11.29 -3.42
N GLY A 99 7.35 -11.36 -2.47
CA GLY A 99 7.66 -11.47 -1.03
C GLY A 99 8.15 -10.17 -0.35
N SER A 100 8.39 -9.09 -1.10
CA SER A 100 8.86 -7.82 -0.50
C SER A 100 7.85 -7.20 0.47
N TYR A 101 6.54 -7.35 0.21
CA TYR A 101 5.49 -6.87 1.11
C TYR A 101 5.61 -7.50 2.51
N THR A 102 5.65 -8.83 2.59
CA THR A 102 5.72 -9.54 3.88
C THR A 102 7.03 -9.23 4.59
N ALA A 103 8.16 -9.22 3.87
CA ALA A 103 9.45 -8.90 4.46
C ALA A 103 9.49 -7.48 5.07
N LEU A 104 9.03 -6.47 4.32
CA LEU A 104 9.05 -5.07 4.78
C LEU A 104 7.99 -4.77 5.84
N VAL A 105 6.83 -5.43 5.81
CA VAL A 105 5.84 -5.32 6.90
C VAL A 105 6.39 -5.93 8.18
N THR A 106 6.99 -7.11 8.12
CA THR A 106 7.63 -7.74 9.29
C THR A 106 8.76 -6.86 9.84
N LEU A 107 9.61 -6.33 8.96
CA LEU A 107 10.63 -5.36 9.36
C LEU A 107 10.01 -4.12 10.01
N GLY A 108 8.93 -3.59 9.46
CA GLY A 108 8.19 -2.47 10.03
C GLY A 108 7.65 -2.75 11.42
N ILE A 109 7.12 -3.96 11.67
CA ILE A 109 6.66 -4.38 13.01
C ILE A 109 7.85 -4.42 13.99
N VAL A 110 8.97 -5.02 13.58
CA VAL A 110 10.18 -5.08 14.43
C VAL A 110 10.68 -3.67 14.76
N VAL A 111 10.79 -2.78 13.76
CA VAL A 111 11.18 -1.38 13.96
C VAL A 111 10.20 -0.66 14.89
N ALA A 112 8.90 -0.86 14.71
CA ALA A 112 7.88 -0.24 15.57
C ALA A 112 8.05 -0.66 17.04
N LEU A 113 8.24 -1.96 17.29
CA LEU A 113 8.44 -2.50 18.64
C LEU A 113 9.75 -2.01 19.26
N LEU A 114 10.83 -1.95 18.48
CA LEU A 114 12.12 -1.45 18.96
C LEU A 114 12.04 0.04 19.33
N VAL A 115 11.43 0.87 18.48
CA VAL A 115 11.22 2.29 18.78
C VAL A 115 10.32 2.46 20.01
N GLN A 116 9.21 1.72 20.08
CA GLN A 116 8.32 1.73 21.23
C GLN A 116 9.07 1.36 22.52
N ALA A 117 9.82 0.26 22.52
CA ALA A 117 10.59 -0.19 23.68
C ALA A 117 11.63 0.84 24.14
N ARG A 118 12.29 1.52 23.19
CA ARG A 118 13.25 2.58 23.51
C ARG A 118 12.58 3.80 24.14
N VAL A 119 11.46 4.25 23.57
CA VAL A 119 10.70 5.37 24.12
C VAL A 119 10.16 5.03 25.51
N LEU A 120 9.58 3.84 25.69
CA LEU A 120 9.10 3.37 27.00
C LEU A 120 10.20 3.33 28.06
N ALA A 121 11.42 2.90 27.69
CA ALA A 121 12.56 2.86 28.60
C ALA A 121 13.00 4.26 29.05
N ILE A 122 13.01 5.24 28.12
CA ILE A 122 13.30 6.65 28.43
C ILE A 122 12.20 7.25 29.31
N GLU A 123 10.95 6.85 29.09
CA GLU A 123 9.78 7.28 29.84
C GLU A 123 9.61 6.57 31.20
N HIS A 124 10.52 5.64 31.54
CA HIS A 124 10.44 4.80 32.75
C HIS A 124 9.10 4.05 32.90
N LEU A 125 8.51 3.62 31.78
CA LEU A 125 7.30 2.81 31.73
C LEU A 125 7.63 1.31 31.72
N ALA A 126 6.64 0.47 32.03
CA ALA A 126 6.78 -0.98 32.07
C ALA A 126 7.00 -1.57 30.65
N VAL A 127 8.25 -1.58 30.20
CA VAL A 127 8.64 -2.00 28.84
C VAL A 127 8.16 -3.41 28.52
N ALA A 128 8.39 -4.36 29.44
CA ALA A 128 8.06 -5.77 29.23
C ALA A 128 6.54 -5.97 29.03
N ASP A 129 5.73 -5.36 29.89
CA ASP A 129 4.27 -5.47 29.85
C ASP A 129 3.73 -4.87 28.56
N VAL A 130 4.13 -3.64 28.22
CA VAL A 130 3.64 -2.94 27.03
C VAL A 130 4.07 -3.65 25.75
N VAL A 131 5.31 -4.13 25.65
CA VAL A 131 5.78 -4.88 24.47
C VAL A 131 5.02 -6.21 24.35
N THR A 132 4.72 -6.88 25.46
CA THR A 132 3.90 -8.10 25.47
C THR A 132 2.48 -7.82 24.98
N VAL A 133 1.88 -6.71 25.43
CA VAL A 133 0.58 -6.23 24.92
C VAL A 133 0.64 -5.96 23.41
N SER A 134 1.67 -5.26 22.92
CA SER A 134 1.85 -4.98 21.50
C SER A 134 1.98 -6.26 20.67
N LEU A 135 2.78 -7.23 21.12
CA LEU A 135 2.93 -8.53 20.46
C LEU A 135 1.61 -9.30 20.43
N GLY A 136 0.91 -9.37 21.57
CA GLY A 136 -0.42 -9.96 21.66
C GLY A 136 -1.42 -9.31 20.70
N ALA A 137 -1.40 -7.98 20.61
CA ALA A 137 -2.23 -7.22 19.69
C ALA A 137 -1.91 -7.51 18.22
N VAL A 138 -0.63 -7.69 17.85
CA VAL A 138 -0.25 -8.09 16.48
C VAL A 138 -0.80 -9.49 16.16
N VAL A 139 -0.62 -10.46 17.06
CA VAL A 139 -1.11 -11.83 16.87
C VAL A 139 -2.63 -11.86 16.75
N MET A 140 -3.34 -11.24 17.69
CA MET A 140 -4.80 -11.17 17.67
C MET A 140 -5.35 -10.33 16.52
N GLY A 141 -4.59 -9.34 16.06
CA GLY A 141 -4.87 -8.64 14.82
C GLY A 141 -4.81 -9.58 13.61
N LEU A 142 -3.78 -10.42 13.47
CA LEU A 142 -3.72 -11.39 12.38
C LEU A 142 -4.90 -12.38 12.43
N VAL A 143 -5.23 -12.89 13.63
CA VAL A 143 -6.42 -13.74 13.83
C VAL A 143 -7.70 -13.00 13.41
N GLY A 144 -7.90 -11.77 13.89
CA GLY A 144 -9.04 -10.94 13.53
C GLY A 144 -9.12 -10.65 12.04
N ALA A 145 -7.99 -10.40 11.38
CA ALA A 145 -7.90 -10.16 9.94
C ALA A 145 -8.38 -11.35 9.12
N LYS A 146 -8.06 -12.57 9.59
CA LYS A 146 -8.49 -13.81 8.96
C LYS A 146 -9.96 -14.08 9.22
N LEU A 147 -10.40 -14.03 10.48
CA LEU A 147 -11.81 -14.25 10.86
C LEU A 147 -12.75 -13.29 10.13
N TRP A 148 -12.37 -12.01 10.03
CA TRP A 148 -13.16 -11.01 9.32
C TRP A 148 -13.23 -11.29 7.81
N TYR A 149 -12.13 -11.75 7.21
CA TYR A 149 -12.13 -12.18 5.81
C TYR A 149 -13.06 -13.39 5.61
N LEU A 150 -12.95 -14.43 6.44
CA LEU A 150 -13.82 -15.61 6.35
C LEU A 150 -15.30 -15.23 6.52
N ALA A 151 -15.64 -14.33 7.43
CA ALA A 151 -17.01 -13.86 7.62
C ALA A 151 -17.57 -13.16 6.39
N LEU A 152 -16.75 -12.38 5.67
CA LEU A 152 -17.13 -11.73 4.42
C LEU A 152 -17.23 -12.74 3.26
N ASP A 153 -16.31 -13.69 3.20
CA ASP A 153 -16.20 -14.68 2.13
C ASP A 153 -17.30 -15.75 2.23
N TRP A 154 -17.66 -16.14 3.46
CA TRP A 154 -18.82 -16.98 3.76
C TRP A 154 -20.12 -16.37 3.25
N ARG A 155 -20.32 -15.06 3.46
CA ARG A 155 -21.47 -14.32 2.92
C ARG A 155 -21.51 -14.28 1.39
N ARG A 156 -20.39 -14.52 0.72
CA ARG A 156 -20.27 -14.57 -0.75
C ARG A 156 -20.39 -15.99 -1.33
N GLY A 157 -20.48 -17.01 -0.47
CA GLY A 157 -20.72 -18.40 -0.87
C GLY A 157 -19.52 -19.15 -1.45
N ARG A 158 -18.28 -18.65 -1.27
CA ARG A 158 -17.05 -19.34 -1.74
C ARG A 158 -15.92 -19.28 -0.69
N PRO A 159 -16.12 -19.82 0.53
CA PRO A 159 -15.15 -19.67 1.62
C PRO A 159 -13.81 -20.33 1.27
N SER A 160 -12.76 -19.52 1.14
CA SER A 160 -11.38 -19.99 0.99
C SER A 160 -10.57 -19.67 2.22
N VAL A 161 -10.12 -20.70 2.94
CA VAL A 161 -9.28 -20.53 4.14
C VAL A 161 -7.83 -20.26 3.76
N SER A 162 -7.38 -20.64 2.57
CA SER A 162 -6.00 -20.42 2.12
C SER A 162 -5.74 -18.99 1.66
N GLU A 163 -6.79 -18.24 1.30
CA GLU A 163 -6.65 -16.95 0.64
C GLU A 163 -7.12 -15.79 1.52
N GLY A 164 -6.65 -14.58 1.17
CA GLY A 164 -7.21 -13.32 1.67
C GLY A 164 -6.97 -12.97 3.14
N TRP A 165 -6.96 -11.66 3.38
CA TRP A 165 -6.83 -11.04 4.70
C TRP A 165 -7.60 -9.72 4.69
N CYS A 166 -8.26 -9.37 5.80
CA CYS A 166 -8.97 -8.10 5.92
C CYS A 166 -8.32 -7.17 6.96
N ILE A 167 -7.87 -5.99 6.50
CA ILE A 167 -7.25 -4.98 7.38
C ILE A 167 -8.21 -4.46 8.47
N GLN A 168 -9.53 -4.48 8.22
CA GLN A 168 -10.52 -4.06 9.22
C GLN A 168 -10.54 -5.01 10.41
N GLY A 169 -10.48 -6.32 10.14
CA GLY A 169 -10.35 -7.34 11.17
C GLY A 169 -9.04 -7.22 11.95
N PHE A 170 -7.94 -6.89 11.26
CA PHE A 170 -6.65 -6.63 11.93
C PHE A 170 -6.77 -5.50 12.96
N LEU A 171 -7.28 -4.35 12.51
CA LEU A 171 -7.39 -3.16 13.36
C LEU A 171 -8.32 -3.40 14.54
N ALA A 172 -9.47 -4.05 14.33
CA ALA A 172 -10.41 -4.38 15.38
C ALA A 172 -9.80 -5.35 16.42
N GLY A 173 -9.20 -6.46 15.96
CA GLY A 173 -8.59 -7.46 16.83
C GLY A 173 -7.41 -6.90 17.63
N ALA A 174 -6.53 -6.14 16.99
CA ALA A 174 -5.39 -5.52 17.64
C ALA A 174 -5.83 -4.46 18.67
N ALA A 175 -6.76 -3.56 18.30
CA ALA A 175 -7.23 -2.50 19.19
C ALA A 175 -7.98 -3.06 20.40
N LEU A 176 -8.84 -4.06 20.21
CA LEU A 176 -9.57 -4.71 21.32
C LEU A 176 -8.60 -5.37 22.29
N THR A 177 -7.64 -6.14 21.76
CA THR A 177 -6.63 -6.83 22.58
C THR A 177 -5.78 -5.85 23.37
N ALA A 178 -5.30 -4.79 22.72
CA ALA A 178 -4.53 -3.75 23.37
C ALA A 178 -5.34 -3.05 24.47
N ALA A 179 -6.60 -2.68 24.21
CA ALA A 179 -7.46 -2.01 25.18
C ALA A 179 -7.71 -2.89 26.41
N VAL A 180 -8.10 -4.15 26.21
CA VAL A 180 -8.38 -5.09 27.31
C VAL A 180 -7.12 -5.36 28.13
N ALA A 181 -6.00 -5.64 27.48
CA ALA A 181 -4.77 -5.98 28.18
C ALA A 181 -4.17 -4.78 28.94
N MET A 182 -4.23 -3.57 28.36
CA MET A 182 -3.77 -2.37 29.08
C MET A 182 -4.63 -2.07 30.32
N VAL A 183 -5.95 -2.27 30.24
CA VAL A 183 -6.84 -2.10 31.40
C VAL A 183 -6.57 -3.18 32.46
N ALA A 184 -6.45 -4.44 32.05
CA ALA A 184 -6.17 -5.55 32.97
C ALA A 184 -4.83 -5.39 33.71
N LEU A 185 -3.82 -4.84 33.04
CA LEU A 185 -2.49 -4.58 33.60
C LEU A 185 -2.36 -3.19 34.28
N HIS A 186 -3.46 -2.44 34.40
CA HIS A 186 -3.48 -1.10 35.01
C HIS A 186 -2.45 -0.13 34.41
N LEU A 187 -2.19 -0.24 33.11
CA LEU A 187 -1.20 0.57 32.41
C LEU A 187 -1.73 2.00 32.18
N PRO A 188 -0.86 3.03 32.21
CA PRO A 188 -1.25 4.41 31.91
C PRO A 188 -1.52 4.57 30.40
N VAL A 189 -2.73 4.21 29.96
CA VAL A 189 -3.14 4.04 28.55
C VAL A 189 -2.69 5.21 27.68
N GLY A 190 -2.95 6.46 28.09
CA GLY A 190 -2.57 7.64 27.30
C GLY A 190 -1.06 7.75 27.06
N ARG A 191 -0.25 7.51 28.10
CA ARG A 191 1.22 7.56 27.99
C ARG A 191 1.75 6.40 27.16
N VAL A 192 1.15 5.21 27.30
CA VAL A 192 1.48 4.05 26.46
C VAL A 192 1.17 4.34 24.99
N LEU A 193 0.02 4.92 24.69
CA LEU A 193 -0.37 5.29 23.33
C LEU A 193 0.59 6.32 22.73
N ASP A 194 0.93 7.38 23.47
CA ASP A 194 1.89 8.39 23.03
C ASP A 194 3.28 7.78 22.77
N ALA A 195 3.76 6.89 23.65
CA ALA A 195 5.01 6.16 23.45
C ALA A 195 4.98 5.17 22.27
N THR A 196 3.78 4.70 21.90
CA THR A 196 3.57 3.77 20.77
C THR A 196 3.50 4.49 19.42
N ALA A 197 2.96 5.71 19.41
CA ALA A 197 2.75 6.50 18.21
C ALA A 197 3.99 6.60 17.27
N PRO A 198 5.20 6.96 17.74
CA PRO A 198 6.35 7.09 16.84
C PRO A 198 6.73 5.76 16.17
N GLY A 199 6.76 4.68 16.96
CA GLY A 199 7.05 3.34 16.45
C GLY A 199 6.02 2.89 15.42
N LEU A 200 4.73 3.10 15.69
CA LEU A 200 3.63 2.78 14.78
C LEU A 200 3.80 3.45 13.40
N PHE A 201 4.10 4.75 13.37
CA PHE A 201 4.21 5.51 12.13
C PHE A 201 5.51 5.25 11.36
N ILE A 202 6.64 5.02 12.06
CA ILE A 202 7.90 4.61 11.44
C ILE A 202 7.76 3.21 10.84
N GLY A 203 7.16 2.26 11.58
CA GLY A 203 6.87 0.92 11.08
C GLY A 203 5.94 0.95 9.87
N LEU A 204 4.92 1.81 9.89
CA LEU A 204 4.03 2.02 8.75
C LEU A 204 4.77 2.57 7.53
N ALA A 205 5.73 3.49 7.71
CA ALA A 205 6.57 3.99 6.63
C ALA A 205 7.35 2.84 5.95
N VAL A 206 8.01 1.99 6.74
CA VAL A 206 8.75 0.83 6.22
C VAL A 206 7.81 -0.13 5.48
N GLY A 207 6.66 -0.47 6.06
CA GLY A 207 5.70 -1.37 5.43
C GLY A 207 5.13 -0.85 4.11
N LYS A 208 4.97 0.47 3.95
CA LYS A 208 4.47 1.10 2.71
C LYS A 208 5.42 0.95 1.53
N LEU A 209 6.73 0.86 1.77
CA LEU A 209 7.70 0.53 0.73
C LEU A 209 7.43 -0.88 0.17
N GLY A 210 6.98 -1.81 1.01
CA GLY A 210 6.55 -3.14 0.58
C GLY A 210 5.43 -3.08 -0.46
N CYS A 211 4.44 -2.20 -0.27
CA CYS A 211 3.38 -2.00 -1.24
C CYS A 211 3.90 -1.51 -2.61
N PHE A 212 4.91 -0.62 -2.59
CA PHE A 212 5.53 -0.10 -3.80
C PHE A 212 6.23 -1.20 -4.60
N PHE A 213 7.10 -1.99 -3.95
CA PHE A 213 7.82 -3.10 -4.61
C PHE A 213 6.93 -4.29 -4.96
N THR A 214 5.73 -4.38 -4.38
CA THR A 214 4.78 -5.47 -4.66
C THR A 214 3.78 -5.10 -5.75
N GLY A 215 3.69 -3.81 -6.10
CA GLY A 215 2.74 -3.28 -7.07
C GLY A 215 1.31 -3.13 -6.55
N CYS A 216 1.07 -3.27 -5.24
CA CYS A 216 -0.27 -3.09 -4.70
C CYS A 216 -0.55 -1.61 -4.41
N CYS A 217 -1.78 -1.16 -4.66
CA CYS A 217 -2.19 0.24 -4.48
C CYS A 217 -1.43 1.26 -5.34
N ALA A 218 -1.12 0.92 -6.60
CA ALA A 218 -0.37 1.78 -7.50
C ALA A 218 -1.07 3.14 -7.76
N GLY A 219 -0.25 4.18 -7.98
CA GLY A 219 -0.72 5.49 -8.38
C GLY A 219 -1.25 5.52 -9.82
N ARG A 220 -1.99 6.59 -10.15
CA ARG A 220 -2.50 6.81 -11.51
C ARG A 220 -1.35 6.96 -12.52
N PRO A 221 -1.48 6.41 -13.74
CA PRO A 221 -0.56 6.70 -14.83
C PRO A 221 -0.42 8.21 -15.06
N THR A 222 0.80 8.68 -15.37
CA THR A 222 1.07 10.12 -15.54
C THR A 222 2.23 10.37 -16.52
N GLY A 223 2.09 11.42 -17.32
CA GLY A 223 3.19 12.00 -18.12
C GLY A 223 4.06 13.01 -17.36
N SER A 224 3.79 13.23 -16.06
CA SER A 224 4.52 14.21 -15.24
C SER A 224 5.96 13.79 -14.98
N ARG A 225 6.88 14.78 -14.88
CA ARG A 225 8.29 14.56 -14.53
C ARG A 225 8.48 13.89 -13.16
N TRP A 226 7.50 14.01 -12.27
CA TRP A 226 7.48 13.40 -10.94
C TRP A 226 6.98 11.96 -10.93
N GLY A 227 6.59 11.43 -12.10
CA GLY A 227 6.16 10.05 -12.23
C GLY A 227 7.33 9.08 -12.09
N VAL A 228 7.12 8.03 -11.33
CA VAL A 228 8.05 6.91 -11.16
C VAL A 228 7.49 5.71 -11.87
N TRP A 229 8.34 4.94 -12.53
CA TRP A 229 7.91 3.72 -13.18
C TRP A 229 7.54 2.67 -12.13
N SER A 230 6.31 2.17 -12.17
CA SER A 230 5.84 1.09 -11.29
C SER A 230 4.76 0.23 -11.98
N SER A 231 4.63 -0.99 -11.51
CA SER A 231 3.69 -1.99 -12.04
C SER A 231 2.60 -2.28 -11.02
N ASP A 232 1.37 -2.51 -11.48
CA ASP A 232 0.28 -3.07 -10.67
C ASP A 232 0.15 -4.59 -10.83
N ARG A 233 1.23 -5.24 -11.28
CA ARG A 233 1.35 -6.65 -11.68
C ARG A 233 0.71 -7.03 -13.01
N ARG A 234 -0.14 -6.16 -13.58
CA ARG A 234 -0.74 -6.35 -14.91
C ARG A 234 -0.19 -5.33 -15.90
N ILE A 235 -0.19 -4.06 -15.54
CA ILE A 235 0.24 -2.93 -16.35
C ILE A 235 1.38 -2.18 -15.66
N GLY A 236 2.55 -2.23 -16.27
CA GLY A 236 3.71 -1.42 -15.91
C GLY A 236 3.71 -0.10 -16.65
N ALA A 237 3.75 1.02 -15.93
CA ALA A 237 3.74 2.35 -16.53
C ALA A 237 4.39 3.38 -15.61
N ARG A 238 4.64 4.58 -16.14
CA ARG A 238 4.97 5.73 -15.31
C ARG A 238 3.75 6.19 -14.53
N ARG A 239 3.85 6.17 -13.20
CA ARG A 239 2.73 6.43 -12.29
C ARG A 239 3.12 7.48 -11.25
N LEU A 240 2.11 8.18 -10.71
CA LEU A 240 2.33 9.04 -9.55
C LEU A 240 2.82 8.20 -8.36
N PRO A 241 3.88 8.63 -7.64
CA PRO A 241 4.50 7.82 -6.59
C PRO A 241 3.70 7.86 -5.27
N ALA A 242 2.40 7.54 -5.34
CA ALA A 242 1.48 7.62 -4.20
C ALA A 242 1.94 6.78 -3.00
N GLN A 243 2.50 5.58 -3.24
CA GLN A 243 3.01 4.71 -2.17
C GLN A 243 4.24 5.33 -1.47
N LEU A 244 5.14 5.96 -2.22
CA LEU A 244 6.32 6.63 -1.67
C LEU A 244 5.92 7.89 -0.89
N LEU A 245 4.94 8.65 -1.39
CA LEU A 245 4.38 9.79 -0.65
C LEU A 245 3.72 9.33 0.66
N GLU A 246 2.95 8.24 0.64
CA GLU A 246 2.37 7.68 1.87
C GLU A 246 3.44 7.19 2.87
N SER A 247 4.51 6.59 2.36
CA SER A 247 5.67 6.21 3.17
C SER A 247 6.34 7.43 3.80
N ALA A 248 6.60 8.47 3.00
CA ALA A 248 7.23 9.70 3.46
C ALA A 248 6.37 10.44 4.49
N THR A 249 5.05 10.56 4.24
CA THR A 249 4.11 11.14 5.21
C THR A 249 4.13 10.36 6.53
N SER A 250 4.12 9.03 6.48
CA SER A 250 4.17 8.21 7.70
C SER A 250 5.48 8.40 8.45
N LEU A 251 6.61 8.49 7.73
CA LEU A 251 7.92 8.73 8.34
C LEU A 251 8.00 10.12 8.98
N ILE A 252 7.54 11.16 8.30
CA ILE A 252 7.52 12.53 8.82
C ILE A 252 6.68 12.60 10.10
N ILE A 253 5.49 11.99 10.11
CA ILE A 253 4.65 11.93 11.31
C ILE A 253 5.37 11.16 12.42
N GLY A 254 5.96 10.00 12.12
CA GLY A 254 6.66 9.19 13.11
C GLY A 254 7.86 9.89 13.74
N VAL A 255 8.68 10.57 12.94
CA VAL A 255 9.82 11.36 13.42
C VAL A 255 9.35 12.58 14.20
N ALA A 256 8.35 13.31 13.71
CA ALA A 256 7.82 14.48 14.42
C ALA A 256 7.27 14.10 15.80
N VAL A 257 6.48 13.02 15.88
CA VAL A 257 5.95 12.52 17.15
C VAL A 257 7.06 11.98 18.04
N LEU A 258 8.07 11.31 17.50
CA LEU A 258 9.22 10.85 18.27
C LEU A 258 9.92 12.03 18.95
N LEU A 259 10.20 13.10 18.20
CA LEU A 259 10.80 14.31 18.76
C LEU A 259 9.89 14.96 19.81
N LEU A 260 8.58 15.02 19.56
CA LEU A 260 7.62 15.57 20.53
C LEU A 260 7.58 14.75 21.82
N VAL A 261 7.52 13.42 21.75
CA VAL A 261 7.51 12.56 22.95
C VAL A 261 8.80 12.74 23.77
N LEU A 262 9.95 12.87 23.10
CA LEU A 262 11.25 12.99 23.79
C LEU A 262 11.50 14.37 24.40
N HIS A 263 10.94 15.43 23.84
CA HIS A 263 11.24 16.81 24.24
C HIS A 263 10.07 17.55 24.88
N TYR A 264 8.86 17.00 24.79
CA TYR A 264 7.66 17.66 25.25
C TYR A 264 6.73 16.69 26.00
N ARG A 265 6.27 17.11 27.18
CA ARG A 265 5.32 16.35 27.99
C ARG A 265 3.95 17.00 27.89
N PRO A 266 3.02 16.45 27.09
CA PRO A 266 1.68 17.02 27.00
C PRO A 266 0.95 16.88 28.34
N ALA A 267 0.18 17.91 28.72
CA ALA A 267 -0.64 17.85 29.94
C ALA A 267 -1.72 16.76 29.86
N VAL A 268 -2.21 16.48 28.66
CA VAL A 268 -3.17 15.41 28.40
C VAL A 268 -2.46 14.20 27.80
N ALA A 269 -2.39 13.12 28.56
CA ALA A 269 -1.84 11.85 28.09
C ALA A 269 -2.68 11.28 26.93
N GLY A 270 -2.04 10.83 25.87
CA GLY A 270 -2.67 10.32 24.64
C GLY A 270 -2.85 11.38 23.54
N ALA A 271 -2.54 12.65 23.82
CA ALA A 271 -2.73 13.73 22.85
C ALA A 271 -1.84 13.58 21.61
N LEU A 272 -0.61 13.09 21.76
CA LEU A 272 0.32 12.91 20.64
C LEU A 272 -0.11 11.77 19.73
N PHE A 273 -0.61 10.66 20.30
CA PHE A 273 -1.19 9.56 19.54
C PHE A 273 -2.42 10.01 18.75
N VAL A 274 -3.34 10.73 19.40
CA VAL A 274 -4.57 11.22 18.75
C VAL A 274 -4.25 12.23 17.64
N ALA A 275 -3.37 13.21 17.91
CA ALA A 275 -2.97 14.21 16.94
C ALA A 275 -2.28 13.58 15.72
N SER A 276 -1.42 12.59 15.93
CA SER A 276 -0.71 11.90 14.84
C SER A 276 -1.64 11.04 13.99
N LEU A 277 -2.59 10.34 14.60
CA LEU A 277 -3.63 9.58 13.89
C LEU A 277 -4.55 10.49 13.07
N ALA A 278 -4.95 11.63 13.63
CA ALA A 278 -5.76 12.63 12.95
C ALA A 278 -4.99 13.23 11.75
N THR A 279 -3.74 13.62 11.95
CA THR A 279 -2.84 14.12 10.90
C THR A 279 -2.69 13.11 9.76
N TYR A 280 -2.41 11.85 10.09
CA TYR A 280 -2.31 10.78 9.11
C TYR A 280 -3.61 10.60 8.30
N THR A 281 -4.76 10.65 8.98
CA THR A 281 -6.08 10.50 8.34
C THR A 281 -6.35 11.63 7.34
N LEU A 282 -6.01 12.87 7.71
CA LEU A 282 -6.11 14.04 6.83
C LEU A 282 -5.19 13.90 5.62
N CYS A 283 -3.90 13.62 5.81
CA CYS A 283 -2.96 13.45 4.71
C CYS A 283 -3.38 12.30 3.77
N ARG A 284 -3.80 11.17 4.34
CA ARG A 284 -4.27 9.99 3.59
C ARG A 284 -5.46 10.34 2.70
N ARG A 285 -6.36 11.21 3.13
CA ARG A 285 -7.51 11.65 2.31
C ARG A 285 -7.06 12.31 1.01
N PHE A 286 -6.00 13.12 1.04
CA PHE A 286 -5.43 13.74 -0.14
C PHE A 286 -4.69 12.72 -1.02
N LEU A 287 -3.87 11.86 -0.42
CA LEU A 287 -3.08 10.84 -1.14
C LEU A 287 -3.96 9.81 -1.87
N LEU A 288 -5.12 9.46 -1.32
CA LEU A 288 -6.09 8.59 -1.99
C LEU A 288 -6.59 9.14 -3.34
N ARG A 289 -6.53 10.45 -3.57
CA ARG A 289 -6.89 11.06 -4.87
C ARG A 289 -5.88 10.74 -5.98
N LEU A 290 -4.66 10.36 -5.60
CA LEU A 290 -3.56 10.04 -6.52
C LEU A 290 -3.56 8.57 -6.96
N ARG A 291 -4.38 7.72 -6.34
CA ARG A 291 -4.46 6.28 -6.63
C ARG A 291 -5.38 5.98 -7.82
N VAL A 292 -5.10 4.88 -8.54
CA VAL A 292 -5.94 4.38 -9.66
C VAL A 292 -7.33 4.03 -9.15
N GLU A 293 -7.39 3.27 -8.06
CA GLU A 293 -8.63 2.87 -7.41
C GLU A 293 -9.28 4.08 -6.74
N ARG A 294 -10.01 4.87 -7.52
CA ARG A 294 -10.80 5.97 -7.00
C ARG A 294 -11.99 5.36 -6.26
N ARG A 295 -11.80 5.00 -4.99
CA ARG A 295 -12.91 4.60 -4.12
C ARG A 295 -13.88 5.78 -4.03
N ARG A 296 -14.96 5.71 -4.82
CA ARG A 296 -16.02 6.71 -4.91
C ARG A 296 -16.79 6.69 -3.58
N SER A 297 -16.26 7.39 -2.58
CA SER A 297 -16.99 7.64 -1.33
C SER A 297 -17.94 8.81 -1.58
N ASN A 298 -19.19 8.51 -1.93
CA ASN A 298 -20.26 9.49 -1.81
C ASN A 298 -20.46 9.76 -0.31
N MET A 299 -20.27 11.01 0.12
CA MET A 299 -20.48 11.57 1.48
C MET A 299 -19.58 11.13 2.66
N GLY A 300 -19.10 9.89 2.75
CA GLY A 300 -18.33 9.45 3.92
C GLY A 300 -16.92 10.08 4.07
N GLY A 301 -16.30 10.48 2.95
CA GLY A 301 -14.94 11.00 2.94
C GLY A 301 -14.76 12.40 3.55
N PRO A 302 -15.62 13.40 3.21
CA PRO A 302 -15.57 14.73 3.82
C PRO A 302 -15.89 14.74 5.32
N LEU A 303 -16.89 13.95 5.76
CA LEU A 303 -17.27 13.85 7.18
C LEU A 303 -16.13 13.30 8.04
N ALA A 304 -15.46 12.24 7.57
CA ALA A 304 -14.29 11.69 8.25
C ALA A 304 -13.14 12.71 8.33
N ALA A 305 -12.95 13.53 7.29
CA ALA A 305 -11.93 14.57 7.29
C ALA A 305 -12.25 15.72 8.25
N ALA A 306 -13.52 16.16 8.30
CA ALA A 306 -13.97 17.18 9.26
C ALA A 306 -13.81 16.68 10.71
N GLY A 307 -14.22 15.44 10.99
CA GLY A 307 -14.00 14.81 12.30
C GLY A 307 -12.52 14.74 12.67
N ALA A 308 -11.65 14.30 11.75
CA ALA A 308 -10.21 14.27 12.00
C ALA A 308 -9.62 15.67 12.24
N ALA A 309 -10.06 16.70 11.51
CA ALA A 309 -9.60 18.07 11.71
C ALA A 309 -10.04 18.64 13.09
N LEU A 310 -11.28 18.37 13.51
CA LEU A 310 -11.77 18.76 14.84
C LEU A 310 -11.00 18.07 15.95
N ILE A 311 -10.77 16.76 15.82
CA ILE A 311 -9.97 15.98 16.79
C ILE A 311 -8.54 16.51 16.87
N LEU A 312 -7.93 16.84 15.72
CA LEU A 312 -6.60 17.43 15.68
C LEU A 312 -6.55 18.79 16.38
N ALA A 313 -7.51 19.67 16.10
CA ALA A 313 -7.59 20.99 16.74
C ALA A 313 -7.77 20.87 18.26
N ALA A 314 -8.63 19.94 18.72
CA ALA A 314 -8.82 19.67 20.14
C ALA A 314 -7.54 19.13 20.80
N ALA A 315 -6.83 18.20 20.15
CA ALA A 315 -5.57 17.66 20.65
C ALA A 315 -4.48 18.75 20.73
N ILE A 316 -4.38 19.62 19.73
CA ILE A 316 -3.46 20.77 19.75
C ILE A 316 -3.83 21.73 20.88
N GLY A 317 -5.11 22.06 21.03
CA GLY A 317 -5.60 22.90 22.13
C GLY A 317 -5.24 22.32 23.50
N ALA A 318 -5.43 21.02 23.69
CA ALA A 318 -5.06 20.33 24.93
C ALA A 318 -3.55 20.37 25.21
N MET A 319 -2.70 20.33 24.18
CA MET A 319 -1.26 20.49 24.33
C MET A 319 -0.89 21.95 24.68
N VAL A 320 -1.45 22.93 23.97
CA VAL A 320 -1.14 24.36 24.18
C VAL A 320 -1.66 24.86 25.53
N LEU A 321 -2.86 24.47 25.95
CA LEU A 321 -3.41 24.84 27.26
C LEU A 321 -2.66 24.18 28.42
N GLY A 322 -1.97 23.06 28.15
CA GLY A 322 -1.10 22.39 29.11
C GLY A 322 0.29 22.99 29.25
N LEU A 323 0.64 23.96 28.41
CA LEU A 323 1.93 24.66 28.41
C LEU A 323 1.92 25.97 29.23
N GLY A 324 0.74 26.45 29.64
CA GLY A 324 0.56 27.66 30.46
C GLY A 324 0.28 27.33 31.91
#